data_AF-A0AAU8TH03-F1
#
_entry.id   AF-A0AAU8TH03-F1
#
_cell.length_a   1.000
_cell.length_b   1.000
_cell.length_c   1.000
_cell.angle_alpha   90.00
_cell.angle_beta   90.00
_cell.angle_gamma   90.00
#
_symmetry.space_group_name_H-M   'P 1'
#
loop_
_entity.id
_entity.type
_entity.pdbx_description
1 polymer ?
#
loop_
_entity_poly.entity_id
_entity_poly.type
_entity_poly.pdbx_seq_one_letter_code
_entity_poly.pdbx_strand_id
1 'polypeptide(L)'
;MNRLEPIARQWRGSLLQQGWRLWLTELRGCVPKWLALQEPPEQVHHWPLTTPVAPGNARQVLMLAHDTVLQQRVQLPLAAARNLTEVVGYELDRYTPFDAEQLYFVARQERRTSSHLEVTLVAILRERLDQILSDCAALGLHPHRVDVAGLGIDLLPAPLRPRQRPAGKQLQRSLPWLCGALLIAAMLLWLNDRQRVLDTMHATVQQQKAQVAQVHAVRQQLLNTRGAAQYLSQRKLAQPPLAALLNDLTTCLPADTWLDQLAVKEGEVTFSGQSAKASGLITRIKGCRRLENAQFEGVIQPDARTGKDQFALRAHLRQEAADAPTPHTP
;
A
#
# COMPACT_ATOMS: atom_id res chain seq x y z
N MET A 1 -10.01 -12.66 -35.32
CA MET A 1 -8.92 -12.25 -36.24
C MET A 1 -7.84 -11.55 -35.43
N ASN A 2 -6.62 -12.07 -35.57
CA ASN A 2 -5.51 -11.98 -34.62
C ASN A 2 -4.82 -10.60 -34.58
N ARG A 3 -4.75 -9.96 -33.41
CA ARG A 3 -3.88 -8.79 -33.14
C ARG A 3 -2.55 -9.15 -32.45
N LEU A 4 -2.26 -10.43 -32.22
CA LEU A 4 -1.06 -10.87 -31.49
C LEU A 4 0.12 -11.32 -32.38
N GLU A 5 -0.06 -11.37 -33.70
CA GLU A 5 0.99 -11.84 -34.63
C GLU A 5 2.21 -10.92 -34.81
N PRO A 6 2.15 -9.57 -34.71
CA PRO A 6 3.34 -8.75 -34.95
C PRO A 6 4.34 -8.80 -33.79
N ILE A 7 3.86 -8.98 -32.55
CA ILE A 7 4.69 -9.01 -31.34
C ILE A 7 5.52 -10.31 -31.27
N ALA A 8 4.94 -11.43 -31.73
CA ALA A 8 5.61 -12.73 -31.75
C ALA A 8 6.79 -12.80 -32.75
N ARG A 9 6.79 -11.96 -33.79
CA ARG A 9 7.89 -11.91 -34.78
C ARG A 9 9.07 -11.07 -34.30
N GLN A 10 8.84 -9.95 -33.61
CA GLN A 10 9.92 -9.13 -33.03
C GLN A 10 10.64 -9.82 -31.85
N TRP A 11 10.02 -10.85 -31.27
CA TRP A 11 10.60 -11.62 -30.16
C TRP A 11 11.59 -12.71 -30.57
N ARG A 12 11.74 -13.04 -31.86
CA ARG A 12 12.72 -14.02 -32.33
C ARG A 12 14.05 -13.32 -32.61
N GLY A 13 14.93 -13.28 -31.61
CA GLY A 13 16.32 -12.83 -31.77
C GLY A 13 16.73 -11.58 -30.98
N SER A 14 15.89 -11.05 -30.08
CA SER A 14 16.29 -9.91 -29.24
C SER A 14 17.25 -10.34 -28.13
N LEU A 15 18.17 -9.45 -27.74
CA LEU A 15 19.11 -9.65 -26.62
C LEU A 15 18.38 -9.97 -25.30
N LEU A 16 17.13 -9.50 -25.14
CA LEU A 16 16.25 -9.84 -24.03
C LEU A 16 15.87 -11.33 -24.01
N GLN A 17 15.69 -11.98 -25.16
CA GLN A 17 15.41 -13.42 -25.24
C GLN A 17 16.65 -14.26 -24.86
N GLN A 18 17.84 -13.80 -25.26
CA GLN A 18 19.10 -14.45 -24.89
C GLN A 18 19.39 -14.25 -23.40
N GLY A 19 19.19 -13.04 -22.88
CA GLY A 19 19.28 -12.74 -21.44
C GLY A 19 18.28 -13.56 -20.62
N TRP A 20 17.04 -13.69 -21.09
CA TRP A 20 16.02 -14.53 -20.44
C TRP A 20 16.38 -16.02 -20.45
N ARG A 21 16.99 -16.52 -21.54
CA ARG A 21 17.46 -17.91 -21.63
C ARG A 21 18.64 -18.15 -20.69
N LEU A 22 19.60 -17.22 -20.63
CA LEU A 22 20.75 -17.29 -19.72
C LEU A 22 20.31 -17.25 -18.25
N TRP A 23 19.40 -16.34 -17.94
CA TRP A 23 18.81 -16.22 -16.60
C TRP A 23 17.99 -17.47 -16.21
N LEU A 24 17.24 -18.07 -17.15
CA LEU A 24 16.57 -19.35 -16.93
C LEU A 24 17.54 -20.51 -16.73
N THR A 25 18.68 -20.53 -17.43
CA THR A 25 19.71 -21.56 -17.21
C THR A 25 20.36 -21.43 -15.86
N GLU A 26 20.61 -20.21 -15.41
CA GLU A 26 21.20 -19.93 -14.10
C GLU A 26 20.22 -20.24 -12.96
N LEU A 27 18.94 -19.91 -13.14
CA LEU A 27 17.87 -20.33 -12.22
C LEU A 27 17.71 -21.86 -12.16
N ARG A 28 17.81 -22.56 -13.29
CA ARG A 28 17.83 -24.03 -13.30
C ARG A 28 19.04 -24.60 -12.56
N GLY A 29 20.17 -23.91 -12.59
CA GLY A 29 21.36 -24.24 -11.79
C GLY A 29 21.15 -24.06 -10.28
N CYS A 30 20.31 -23.10 -9.88
CA CYS A 30 19.95 -22.83 -8.49
C CYS A 30 18.79 -23.69 -7.96
N VAL A 31 18.16 -24.54 -8.79
CA VAL A 31 17.11 -25.45 -8.32
C VAL A 31 17.73 -26.52 -7.42
N PRO A 32 17.24 -26.69 -6.19
CA PRO A 32 17.74 -27.72 -5.29
C PRO A 32 17.56 -29.12 -5.88
N LYS A 33 18.55 -30.00 -5.67
CA LYS A 33 18.54 -31.38 -6.21
C LYS A 33 17.32 -32.22 -5.77
N TRP A 34 16.67 -31.86 -4.66
CA TRP A 34 15.45 -32.50 -4.17
C TRP A 34 14.18 -32.11 -4.95
N LEU A 35 14.26 -31.07 -5.78
CA LEU A 35 13.18 -30.56 -6.63
C LEU A 35 13.42 -30.87 -8.12
N ALA A 36 14.66 -31.24 -8.49
CA ALA A 36 14.94 -31.83 -9.79
C ALA A 36 14.19 -33.17 -9.87
N LEU A 37 13.38 -33.38 -10.91
CA LEU A 37 12.86 -34.70 -11.24
C LEU A 37 14.08 -35.61 -11.45
N GLN A 38 14.49 -36.34 -10.42
CA GLN A 38 15.39 -37.46 -10.59
C GLN A 38 14.60 -38.50 -11.37
N GLU A 39 14.93 -38.67 -12.65
CA GLU A 39 14.42 -39.81 -13.39
C GLU A 39 14.87 -41.07 -12.63
N PRO A 40 13.93 -41.97 -12.29
CA PRO A 40 14.28 -43.19 -11.59
C PRO A 40 15.34 -43.95 -12.41
N PRO A 41 16.34 -44.56 -11.76
CA PRO A 41 17.43 -45.25 -12.45
C PRO A 41 16.85 -46.29 -13.41
N GLU A 42 17.35 -46.32 -14.65
CA GLU A 42 16.97 -47.30 -15.66
C GLU A 42 17.79 -48.58 -15.44
N GLN A 43 17.13 -49.72 -15.29
CA GLN A 43 17.75 -51.02 -15.18
C GLN A 43 17.44 -51.84 -16.42
N VAL A 44 18.48 -52.15 -17.20
CA VAL A 44 18.36 -52.87 -18.47
C VAL A 44 18.49 -54.37 -18.23
N HIS A 45 17.55 -55.14 -18.76
CA HIS A 45 17.52 -56.60 -18.72
C HIS A 45 17.54 -57.14 -20.14
N HIS A 46 18.49 -58.01 -20.46
CA HIS A 46 18.58 -58.65 -21.78
C HIS A 46 17.71 -59.91 -21.83
N TRP A 47 17.01 -60.10 -22.95
CA TRP A 47 16.28 -61.34 -23.24
C TRP A 47 17.21 -62.37 -23.91
N PRO A 48 17.11 -63.68 -23.57
CA PRO A 48 16.26 -64.30 -22.56
C PRO A 48 16.72 -64.03 -21.12
N LEU A 49 15.77 -63.88 -20.20
CA LEU A 49 16.05 -63.64 -18.79
C LEU A 49 16.66 -64.89 -18.14
N THR A 50 17.86 -64.78 -17.59
CA THR A 50 18.55 -65.90 -16.91
C THR A 50 18.29 -65.94 -15.41
N THR A 51 17.78 -64.86 -14.81
CA THR A 51 17.57 -64.73 -13.36
C THR A 51 16.26 -64.03 -13.03
N PRO A 52 15.54 -64.47 -11.98
CA PRO A 52 14.35 -63.77 -11.51
C PRO A 52 14.70 -62.35 -11.04
N VAL A 53 13.84 -61.38 -11.35
CA VAL A 53 14.10 -59.96 -11.09
C VAL A 53 13.33 -59.51 -9.85
N ALA A 54 14.03 -58.89 -8.91
CA ALA A 54 13.40 -58.32 -7.72
C ALA A 54 12.59 -57.06 -8.07
N PRO A 55 11.39 -56.88 -7.49
CA PRO A 55 10.64 -55.64 -7.65
C PRO A 55 11.42 -54.48 -7.01
N GLY A 56 11.68 -53.43 -7.78
CA GLY A 56 12.40 -52.24 -7.33
C GLY A 56 11.79 -50.96 -7.93
N ASN A 57 12.18 -49.80 -7.40
CA ASN A 57 11.74 -48.48 -7.89
C ASN A 57 12.45 -48.02 -9.18
N ALA A 58 13.20 -48.92 -9.82
CA ALA A 58 13.92 -48.65 -11.06
C ALA A 58 13.02 -48.84 -12.28
N ARG A 59 13.23 -48.04 -13.34
CA ARG A 59 12.58 -48.26 -14.64
C ARG A 59 13.20 -49.49 -15.29
N GLN A 60 12.45 -50.59 -15.34
CA GLN A 60 12.90 -51.83 -15.97
C GLN A 60 12.76 -51.73 -17.50
N VAL A 61 13.86 -51.86 -18.22
CA VAL A 61 13.89 -51.87 -19.69
C VAL A 61 14.27 -53.27 -20.16
N LEU A 62 13.41 -53.90 -20.96
CA LEU A 62 13.73 -55.19 -21.58
C LEU A 62 14.42 -54.94 -22.92
N MET A 63 15.56 -55.58 -23.15
CA MET A 63 16.37 -55.45 -24.35
C MET A 63 16.32 -56.74 -25.16
N LEU A 64 15.67 -56.67 -26.32
CA LEU A 64 15.57 -57.73 -27.31
C LEU A 64 16.80 -57.75 -28.20
N ALA A 65 17.18 -58.94 -28.65
CA ALA A 65 18.26 -59.13 -29.61
C ALA A 65 17.76 -58.94 -31.06
N HIS A 66 18.67 -58.60 -31.97
CA HIS A 66 18.33 -58.28 -33.37
C HIS A 66 17.68 -59.43 -34.14
N ASP A 67 17.91 -60.67 -33.74
CA ASP A 67 17.37 -61.89 -34.33
C ASP A 67 15.90 -62.15 -34.00
N THR A 68 15.38 -61.50 -32.95
CA THR A 68 13.98 -61.64 -32.51
C THR A 68 13.03 -60.68 -33.21
N VAL A 69 13.55 -59.67 -33.90
CA VAL A 69 12.78 -58.62 -34.56
C VAL A 69 13.15 -58.50 -36.02
N LEU A 70 12.19 -58.07 -36.84
CA LEU A 70 12.48 -57.64 -38.19
C LEU A 70 12.96 -56.19 -38.15
N GLN A 71 14.19 -55.95 -38.60
CA GLN A 71 14.74 -54.61 -38.78
C GLN A 71 15.03 -54.38 -40.26
N GLN A 72 14.42 -53.34 -40.84
CA GLN A 72 14.62 -52.98 -42.24
C GLN A 72 14.73 -51.47 -42.42
N ARG A 73 15.61 -51.04 -43.34
CA ARG A 73 15.70 -49.63 -43.76
C ARG A 73 14.79 -49.41 -44.97
N VAL A 74 13.91 -48.42 -44.87
CA VAL A 74 12.92 -48.07 -45.89
C VAL A 74 13.07 -46.61 -46.26
N GLN A 75 12.88 -46.31 -47.55
CA GLN A 75 12.85 -44.94 -48.07
C GLN A 75 11.41 -44.50 -48.27
N LEU A 76 10.99 -43.46 -47.54
CA LEU A 76 9.63 -42.91 -47.62
C LEU A 76 9.64 -41.52 -48.27
N PRO A 77 8.56 -41.10 -48.94
CA PRO A 77 8.45 -39.76 -49.48
C PRO A 77 8.48 -38.70 -48.36
N LEU A 78 9.00 -37.51 -48.65
CA LEU A 78 9.10 -36.41 -47.67
C LEU A 78 7.76 -36.02 -47.00
N ALA A 79 6.64 -36.23 -47.68
CA ALA A 79 5.31 -35.99 -47.14
C ALA A 79 5.02 -36.84 -45.90
N ALA A 80 5.62 -38.03 -45.81
CA ALA A 80 5.46 -38.95 -44.69
C ALA A 80 6.06 -38.42 -43.37
N ALA A 81 6.94 -37.41 -43.40
CA ALA A 81 7.55 -36.83 -42.21
C ALA A 81 6.53 -36.31 -41.19
N ARG A 82 5.34 -35.90 -41.64
CA ARG A 82 4.30 -35.35 -40.76
C ARG A 82 3.56 -36.46 -39.99
N ASN A 83 3.29 -37.59 -40.64
CA ASN A 83 2.52 -38.71 -40.11
C ASN A 83 3.25 -40.05 -40.37
N LEU A 84 4.48 -40.19 -39.87
CA LEU A 84 5.33 -41.36 -40.15
C LEU A 84 4.66 -42.68 -39.75
N THR A 85 4.03 -42.75 -38.59
CA THR A 85 3.41 -43.98 -38.07
C THR A 85 2.25 -44.46 -38.95
N GLU A 86 1.43 -43.55 -39.45
CA GLU A 86 0.25 -43.85 -40.26
C GLU A 86 0.67 -44.33 -41.66
N VAL A 87 1.61 -43.61 -42.29
CA VAL A 87 2.13 -43.99 -43.63
C VAL A 87 2.85 -45.33 -43.58
N VAL A 88 3.68 -45.55 -42.56
CA VAL A 88 4.32 -46.85 -42.36
C VAL A 88 3.28 -47.94 -42.13
N GLY A 89 2.24 -47.65 -41.36
CA GLY A 89 1.10 -48.55 -41.14
C GLY A 89 0.48 -49.07 -42.43
N TYR A 90 0.24 -48.18 -43.40
CA TYR A 90 -0.33 -48.54 -44.70
C TYR A 90 0.65 -49.24 -45.65
N GLU A 91 1.95 -48.98 -45.51
CA GLU A 91 2.96 -49.64 -46.36
C GLU A 91 3.54 -50.93 -45.74
N LEU A 92 3.14 -51.32 -44.52
CA LEU A 92 3.64 -52.52 -43.86
C LEU A 92 3.45 -53.78 -44.71
N ASP A 93 2.29 -53.96 -45.33
CA ASP A 93 1.97 -55.11 -46.18
C ASP A 93 2.91 -55.24 -47.39
N ARG A 94 3.61 -54.16 -47.77
CA ARG A 94 4.61 -54.18 -48.85
C ARG A 94 5.97 -54.67 -48.38
N TYR A 95 6.27 -54.54 -47.09
CA TYR A 95 7.56 -54.88 -46.48
C TYR A 95 7.50 -56.15 -45.62
N THR A 96 6.31 -56.58 -45.21
CA THR A 96 6.08 -57.78 -44.39
C THR A 96 4.96 -58.64 -44.95
N PRO A 97 5.06 -59.97 -44.87
CA PRO A 97 3.97 -60.88 -45.27
C PRO A 97 2.81 -60.94 -44.26
N PHE A 98 2.79 -60.04 -43.27
CA PHE A 98 1.81 -59.97 -42.19
C PHE A 98 1.11 -58.61 -42.21
N ASP A 99 -0.17 -58.61 -41.83
CA ASP A 99 -0.95 -57.39 -41.72
C ASP A 99 -0.47 -56.52 -40.56
N ALA A 100 -0.70 -55.20 -40.66
CA ALA A 100 -0.38 -54.25 -39.61
C ALA A 100 -1.02 -54.57 -38.24
N GLU A 101 -2.16 -55.27 -38.21
CA GLU A 101 -2.82 -55.68 -36.96
C GLU A 101 -2.13 -56.84 -36.25
N GLN A 102 -1.31 -57.63 -36.96
CA GLN A 102 -0.61 -58.80 -36.42
C GLN A 102 0.80 -58.45 -35.92
N LEU A 103 1.25 -57.22 -36.16
CA LEU A 103 2.60 -56.74 -35.88
C LEU A 103 2.59 -55.56 -34.89
N TYR A 104 3.55 -55.57 -33.96
CA TYR A 104 3.97 -54.35 -33.28
C TYR A 104 5.12 -53.74 -34.06
N PHE A 105 4.96 -52.48 -34.49
CA PHE A 105 5.95 -51.79 -35.30
C PHE A 105 6.28 -50.40 -34.74
N VAL A 106 7.53 -49.99 -34.92
CA VAL A 106 7.98 -48.63 -34.67
C VAL A 106 8.85 -48.17 -35.82
N ALA A 107 8.57 -46.96 -36.29
CA ALA A 107 9.33 -46.28 -37.33
C ALA A 107 10.19 -45.18 -36.72
N ARG A 108 11.52 -45.27 -36.90
CA ARG A 108 12.46 -44.23 -36.49
C ARG A 108 13.05 -43.54 -37.70
N GLN A 109 12.90 -42.22 -37.79
CA GLN A 109 13.56 -41.42 -38.80
C GLN A 109 15.06 -41.33 -38.50
N GLU A 110 15.91 -41.77 -39.43
CA GLU A 110 17.37 -41.67 -39.31
C GLU A 110 17.88 -40.39 -39.99
N ARG A 111 17.46 -40.17 -41.25
CA ARG A 111 17.95 -39.05 -42.06
C ARG A 111 16.84 -38.49 -42.95
N ARG A 112 16.94 -37.19 -43.22
CA ARG A 112 16.06 -36.48 -44.14
C ARG A 112 16.87 -35.92 -45.30
N THR A 113 16.52 -36.33 -46.52
CA THR A 113 17.09 -35.85 -47.78
C THR A 113 16.12 -34.85 -48.43
N SER A 114 16.55 -34.18 -49.51
CA SER A 114 15.70 -33.24 -50.28
C SER A 114 14.54 -33.90 -51.04
N SER A 115 14.57 -35.22 -51.25
CA SER A 115 13.54 -35.96 -51.98
C SER A 115 12.86 -37.08 -51.17
N HIS A 116 13.56 -37.70 -50.22
CA HIS A 116 13.07 -38.84 -49.45
C HIS A 116 13.54 -38.80 -47.98
N LEU A 117 12.91 -39.61 -47.15
CA LEU A 117 13.23 -39.87 -45.75
C LEU A 117 13.79 -41.29 -45.63
N GLU A 118 14.90 -41.42 -44.93
CA GLU A 118 15.42 -42.73 -44.53
C GLU A 118 14.87 -43.06 -43.15
N VAL A 119 14.14 -44.17 -43.08
CA VAL A 119 13.45 -44.63 -41.89
C VAL A 119 13.85 -46.06 -41.59
N THR A 120 14.23 -46.32 -40.34
CA THR A 120 14.42 -47.68 -39.85
C THR A 120 13.11 -48.16 -39.26
N LEU A 121 12.55 -49.19 -39.91
CA LEU A 121 11.37 -49.91 -39.48
C LEU A 121 11.82 -51.09 -38.62
N VAL A 122 11.27 -51.17 -37.41
CA VAL A 122 11.43 -52.34 -36.53
C VAL A 122 10.04 -52.92 -36.28
N ALA A 123 9.87 -54.21 -36.53
CA ALA A 123 8.60 -54.92 -36.35
C ALA A 123 8.78 -56.27 -35.65
N ILE A 124 7.82 -56.65 -34.82
CA ILE A 124 7.75 -57.96 -34.15
C ILE A 124 6.32 -58.48 -34.18
N LEU A 125 6.14 -59.80 -34.34
CA LEU A 125 4.83 -60.44 -34.24
C LEU A 125 4.24 -60.24 -32.86
N ARG A 126 2.95 -59.87 -32.80
CA ARG A 126 2.24 -59.61 -31.54
C ARG A 126 2.27 -60.83 -30.63
N GLU A 127 1.93 -62.01 -31.16
CA GLU A 127 1.95 -63.27 -30.42
C GLU A 127 3.32 -63.56 -29.78
N ARG A 128 4.41 -63.29 -30.52
CA ARG A 128 5.77 -63.51 -30.05
C ARG A 128 6.15 -62.53 -28.94
N LEU A 129 5.79 -61.25 -29.09
CA LEU A 129 6.03 -60.26 -28.04
C LEU A 129 5.19 -60.55 -26.79
N ASP A 130 3.92 -60.91 -26.96
CA ASP A 130 3.01 -61.25 -25.87
C ASP A 130 3.51 -62.48 -25.09
N GLN A 131 4.04 -63.48 -25.79
CA GLN A 131 4.69 -64.63 -25.16
C GLN A 131 5.93 -64.21 -24.34
N ILE A 132 6.82 -63.42 -24.91
CA ILE A 132 8.00 -62.89 -24.20
C ILE A 132 7.59 -62.09 -22.96
N LEU A 133 6.55 -61.26 -23.06
CA LEU A 133 6.02 -60.48 -21.95
C LEU A 133 5.41 -61.38 -20.87
N SER A 134 4.73 -62.46 -21.26
CA SER A 134 4.17 -63.44 -20.32
C SER A 134 5.25 -64.21 -19.56
N ASP A 135 6.32 -64.62 -20.24
CA ASP A 135 7.49 -65.27 -19.63
C ASP A 135 8.22 -64.31 -18.68
N CYS A 136 8.35 -63.03 -19.06
CA CYS A 136 8.89 -62.00 -18.19
C CYS A 136 8.02 -61.80 -16.93
N ALA A 137 6.70 -61.76 -17.10
CA ALA A 137 5.77 -61.62 -15.98
C ALA A 137 5.83 -62.82 -15.02
N ALA A 138 6.02 -64.03 -15.53
CA ALA A 138 6.22 -65.24 -14.72
C ALA A 138 7.51 -65.16 -13.87
N LEU A 139 8.53 -64.43 -14.35
CA LEU A 139 9.78 -64.17 -13.64
C LEU A 139 9.75 -62.89 -12.77
N GLY A 140 8.58 -62.25 -12.64
CA GLY A 140 8.37 -61.05 -11.82
C GLY A 140 8.81 -59.74 -12.47
N LEU A 141 9.16 -59.74 -13.76
CA LEU A 141 9.58 -58.55 -14.51
C LEU A 141 8.39 -57.94 -15.26
N HIS A 142 8.08 -56.69 -14.96
CA HIS A 142 7.11 -55.88 -15.70
C HIS A 142 7.86 -54.75 -16.44
N PRO A 143 8.20 -54.96 -17.73
CA PRO A 143 9.01 -54.01 -18.45
C PRO A 143 8.23 -52.70 -18.66
N HIS A 144 8.87 -51.58 -18.34
CA HIS A 144 8.34 -50.24 -18.58
C HIS A 144 8.55 -49.80 -20.03
N ARG A 145 9.51 -50.45 -20.71
CA ARG A 145 9.96 -50.19 -22.07
C ARG A 145 10.57 -51.47 -22.65
N VAL A 146 10.34 -51.73 -23.94
CA VAL A 146 11.01 -52.82 -24.68
C VAL A 146 11.84 -52.20 -25.79
N ASP A 147 13.16 -52.27 -25.67
CA ASP A 147 14.10 -51.79 -26.69
C ASP A 147 14.72 -52.96 -27.46
N VAL A 148 15.22 -52.68 -28.66
CA VAL A 148 15.96 -53.64 -29.48
C VAL A 148 17.39 -53.19 -29.54
N ALA A 149 18.30 -53.99 -28.99
CA ALA A 149 19.74 -53.84 -29.13
C ALA A 149 20.30 -52.40 -28.96
N GLY A 150 19.68 -51.59 -28.11
CA GLY A 150 20.11 -50.21 -27.83
C GLY A 150 19.77 -49.21 -28.95
N LEU A 151 18.85 -49.55 -29.85
CA LEU A 151 18.34 -48.64 -30.87
C LEU A 151 17.50 -47.50 -30.27
N GLY A 152 17.20 -47.53 -28.97
CA GLY A 152 16.44 -46.47 -28.31
C GLY A 152 15.02 -46.39 -28.86
N ILE A 153 14.46 -47.53 -29.27
CA ILE A 153 13.09 -47.68 -29.73
C ILE A 153 12.24 -48.21 -28.56
N ASP A 154 10.92 -48.02 -28.58
CA ASP A 154 10.03 -48.63 -27.59
C ASP A 154 8.94 -49.41 -28.31
N LEU A 155 9.09 -50.74 -28.32
CA LEU A 155 8.14 -51.67 -28.92
C LEU A 155 6.96 -51.99 -27.97
N LEU A 156 6.95 -51.45 -26.75
CA LEU A 156 5.90 -51.76 -25.79
C LEU A 156 4.55 -51.13 -26.24
N PRO A 157 3.46 -51.91 -26.30
CA PRO A 157 2.17 -51.41 -26.74
C PRO A 157 1.64 -50.31 -25.80
N ALA A 158 1.00 -49.29 -26.37
CA ALA A 158 0.34 -48.21 -25.62
C ALA A 158 -0.58 -48.68 -24.46
N PRO A 159 -1.35 -49.79 -24.55
CA PRO A 159 -2.18 -50.26 -23.42
C PRO A 159 -1.40 -50.90 -22.27
N LEU A 160 -0.20 -51.42 -22.51
CA LEU A 160 0.63 -52.08 -21.49
C LEU A 160 1.66 -51.12 -20.86
N ARG A 161 1.82 -49.91 -21.43
CA ARG A 161 2.70 -48.89 -20.88
C ARG A 161 2.17 -48.46 -19.50
N PRO A 162 2.92 -48.66 -18.40
CA PRO A 162 2.47 -48.22 -17.09
C PRO A 162 2.16 -46.74 -17.16
N ARG A 163 0.97 -46.35 -16.66
CA ARG A 163 0.47 -44.98 -16.72
C ARG A 163 1.44 -44.09 -15.95
N GLN A 164 2.44 -43.55 -16.65
CA GLN A 164 3.43 -42.68 -16.08
C GLN A 164 2.68 -41.51 -15.47
N ARG A 165 2.56 -41.50 -14.14
CA ARG A 165 2.09 -40.31 -13.43
C ARG A 165 3.14 -39.25 -13.77
N PRO A 166 2.79 -38.18 -14.51
CA PRO A 166 3.77 -37.20 -14.90
C PRO A 166 4.30 -36.58 -13.61
N ALA A 167 5.54 -36.95 -13.25
CA ALA A 167 6.20 -36.56 -12.02
C ALA A 167 6.43 -35.02 -11.92
N GLY A 168 6.00 -34.26 -12.94
CA GLY A 168 6.03 -32.80 -12.96
C GLY A 168 4.68 -32.09 -12.77
N LYS A 169 3.52 -32.77 -12.74
CA LYS A 169 2.22 -32.05 -12.68
C LYS A 169 1.97 -31.32 -11.37
N GLN A 170 2.48 -31.83 -10.23
CA GLN A 170 2.35 -31.12 -8.95
C GLN A 170 3.27 -29.90 -8.91
N LEU A 171 4.50 -30.02 -9.41
CA LEU A 171 5.44 -28.90 -9.49
C LEU A 171 4.98 -27.81 -10.46
N GLN A 172 4.38 -28.20 -11.59
CA GLN A 172 3.78 -27.28 -12.55
C GLN A 172 2.53 -26.58 -11.99
N ARG A 173 1.88 -27.15 -10.95
CA ARG A 173 0.76 -26.51 -10.23
C ARG A 173 1.22 -25.63 -9.06
N SER A 174 2.34 -25.94 -8.41
CA SER A 174 2.88 -25.11 -7.33
C SER A 174 3.64 -23.88 -7.86
N LEU A 175 4.22 -23.94 -9.05
CA LEU A 175 4.91 -22.81 -9.68
C LEU A 175 4.05 -21.54 -9.85
N PRO A 176 2.81 -21.57 -10.37
CA PRO A 176 1.97 -20.38 -10.46
C PRO A 176 1.55 -19.85 -9.07
N TRP A 177 1.39 -20.74 -8.09
CA TRP A 177 1.12 -20.35 -6.70
C TRP A 177 2.31 -19.64 -6.06
N LEU A 178 3.52 -20.15 -6.26
CA LEU A 178 4.75 -19.52 -5.79
C LEU A 178 4.95 -18.15 -6.45
N CYS A 179 4.77 -18.07 -7.79
CA CYS A 179 4.82 -16.80 -8.51
C CYS A 179 3.78 -15.81 -8.00
N GLY A 180 2.54 -16.25 -7.75
CA GLY A 180 1.48 -15.43 -7.17
C GLY A 180 1.83 -14.92 -5.77
N ALA A 181 2.30 -15.81 -4.89
CA ALA A 181 2.72 -15.45 -3.54
C ALA A 181 3.88 -14.44 -3.55
N LEU A 182 4.86 -14.61 -4.44
CA LEU A 182 5.99 -13.69 -4.57
C LEU A 182 5.55 -12.31 -5.10
N LEU A 183 4.60 -12.26 -6.03
CA LEU A 183 3.99 -11.02 -6.52
C LEU A 183 3.24 -10.27 -5.41
N ILE A 184 2.47 -11.00 -4.61
CA ILE A 184 1.74 -10.43 -3.46
C ILE A 184 2.73 -9.89 -2.42
N ALA A 185 3.79 -10.65 -2.11
CA ALA A 185 4.82 -10.21 -1.17
C ALA A 185 5.54 -8.94 -1.67
N ALA A 186 5.89 -8.87 -2.96
CA ALA A 186 6.47 -7.67 -3.56
C ALA A 186 5.52 -6.46 -3.50
N MET A 187 4.23 -6.67 -3.75
CA MET A 187 3.22 -5.61 -3.65
C MET A 187 3.05 -5.12 -2.20
N LEU A 188 3.06 -6.02 -1.22
CA LEU A 188 3.00 -5.68 0.21
C LEU A 188 4.25 -4.92 0.67
N LEU A 189 5.45 -5.35 0.24
CA LEU A 189 6.70 -4.66 0.52
C LEU A 189 6.70 -3.24 -0.05
N TRP A 190 6.25 -3.08 -1.29
CA TRP A 190 6.17 -1.76 -1.94
C TRP A 190 5.16 -0.82 -1.25
N LEU A 191 4.01 -1.35 -0.84
CA LEU A 191 3.01 -0.56 -0.11
C LEU A 191 3.53 -0.12 1.26
N ASN A 192 4.24 -1.00 1.96
CA ASN A 192 4.82 -0.71 3.27
C ASN A 192 5.93 0.36 3.18
N ASP A 193 6.76 0.33 2.13
CA ASP A 193 7.76 1.37 1.88
C ASP A 193 7.11 2.74 1.64
N ARG A 194 6.01 2.79 0.87
CA ARG A 194 5.24 4.02 0.66
C ARG A 194 4.62 4.57 1.95
N GLN A 195 4.12 3.69 2.82
CA GLN A 195 3.57 4.08 4.11
C GLN A 195 4.64 4.69 5.01
N ARG A 196 5.84 4.09 5.06
CA ARG A 196 6.97 4.65 5.82
C ARG A 196 7.36 6.06 5.35
N VAL A 197 7.38 6.30 4.04
CA VAL A 197 7.67 7.64 3.50
C VAL A 197 6.61 8.65 3.97
N LEU A 198 5.32 8.29 3.94
CA LEU A 198 4.26 9.17 4.44
C LEU A 198 4.37 9.43 5.94
N ASP A 199 4.70 8.42 6.74
CA ASP A 199 4.88 8.57 8.19
C ASP A 199 6.04 9.52 8.52
N THR A 200 7.16 9.42 7.79
CA THR A 200 8.29 10.35 7.99
C THR A 200 7.93 11.79 7.63
N MET A 201 7.14 12.00 6.57
CA MET A 201 6.64 13.34 6.21
C MET A 201 5.68 13.89 7.28
N HIS A 202 4.76 13.06 7.77
CA HIS A 202 3.85 13.45 8.85
C HIS A 202 4.61 13.80 10.14
N ALA A 203 5.61 13.02 10.52
CA ALA A 203 6.45 13.30 11.68
C ALA A 203 7.20 14.64 11.53
N THR A 204 7.75 14.91 10.35
CA THR A 204 8.45 16.17 10.05
C THR A 204 7.50 17.38 10.15
N VAL A 205 6.29 17.27 9.61
CA VAL A 205 5.27 18.32 9.69
C VAL A 205 4.82 18.56 11.13
N GLN A 206 4.63 17.50 11.92
CA GLN A 206 4.27 17.63 13.34
C GLN A 206 5.38 18.34 14.14
N GLN A 207 6.64 18.01 13.87
CA GLN A 207 7.77 18.67 14.51
C GLN A 207 7.85 20.17 14.15
N GLN A 208 7.61 20.53 12.88
CA GLN A 208 7.56 21.93 12.46
C GLN A 208 6.38 22.69 13.08
N LYS A 209 5.20 22.06 13.19
CA LYS A 209 4.05 22.64 13.88
C LYS A 209 4.34 22.90 15.37
N ALA A 210 5.07 22.03 16.04
CA ALA A 210 5.47 22.23 17.43
C ALA A 210 6.38 23.47 17.60
N GLN A 211 7.29 23.72 16.66
CA GLN A 211 8.11 24.94 16.65
C GLN A 211 7.27 26.20 16.41
N VAL A 212 6.32 26.13 15.48
CA VAL A 212 5.38 27.25 15.20
C VAL A 212 4.48 27.53 16.41
N ALA A 213 4.06 26.52 17.17
CA ALA A 213 3.30 26.69 18.40
C ALA A 213 4.05 27.51 19.46
N GLN A 214 5.38 27.35 19.57
CA GLN A 214 6.20 28.16 20.48
C GLN A 214 6.21 29.64 20.08
N VAL A 215 6.31 29.93 18.78
CA VAL A 215 6.26 31.31 18.26
C VAL A 215 4.89 31.95 18.52
N HIS A 216 3.80 31.19 18.33
CA HIS A 216 2.46 31.67 18.66
C HIS A 216 2.31 31.97 20.16
N ALA A 217 2.83 31.12 21.05
CA ALA A 217 2.77 31.35 22.49
C ALA A 217 3.49 32.65 22.91
N VAL A 218 4.68 32.92 22.35
CA VAL A 218 5.42 34.17 22.61
C VAL A 218 4.67 35.39 22.07
N ARG A 219 4.10 35.31 20.86
CA ARG A 219 3.29 36.39 20.31
C ARG A 219 2.07 36.68 21.19
N GLN A 220 1.46 35.64 21.75
CA GLN A 220 0.32 35.78 22.66
C GLN A 220 0.72 36.46 23.98
N GLN A 221 1.90 36.13 24.53
CA GLN A 221 2.44 36.83 25.70
C GLN A 221 2.71 38.32 25.42
N LEU A 222 3.23 38.66 24.24
CA LEU A 222 3.44 40.06 23.82
C LEU A 222 2.13 40.82 23.65
N LEU A 223 1.09 40.18 23.12
CA LEU A 223 -0.23 40.78 22.98
C LEU A 223 -0.91 40.99 24.34
N ASN A 224 -0.83 40.02 25.25
CA ASN A 224 -1.39 40.13 26.60
C ASN A 224 -0.72 41.23 27.42
N THR A 225 0.61 41.32 27.36
CA THR A 225 1.38 42.36 28.07
C THR A 225 1.12 43.76 27.52
N ARG A 226 1.07 43.92 26.20
CA ARG A 226 0.68 45.19 25.56
C ARG A 226 -0.77 45.57 25.85
N GLY A 227 -1.69 44.60 25.79
CA GLY A 227 -3.10 44.82 26.11
C GLY A 227 -3.33 45.28 27.54
N ALA A 228 -2.62 44.70 28.51
CA ALA A 228 -2.69 45.11 29.91
C ALA A 228 -2.18 46.55 30.12
N ALA A 229 -1.08 46.94 29.48
CA ALA A 229 -0.56 48.30 29.57
C ALA A 229 -1.53 49.32 28.93
N GLN A 230 -2.12 48.98 27.79
CA GLN A 230 -3.10 49.82 27.11
C GLN A 230 -4.38 50.00 27.95
N TYR A 231 -4.87 48.93 28.57
CA TYR A 231 -6.03 48.94 29.46
C TYR A 231 -5.80 49.85 30.69
N LEU A 232 -4.62 49.77 31.31
CA LEU A 232 -4.25 50.64 32.43
C LEU A 232 -4.14 52.11 32.00
N SER A 233 -3.59 52.38 30.81
CA SER A 233 -3.53 53.74 30.26
C SER A 233 -4.92 54.31 29.99
N GLN A 234 -5.82 53.53 29.38
CA GLN A 234 -7.20 53.94 29.14
C GLN A 234 -7.96 54.18 30.44
N ARG A 235 -7.78 53.32 31.45
CA ARG A 235 -8.39 53.51 32.78
C ARG A 235 -7.89 54.77 33.47
N LYS A 236 -6.60 55.09 33.32
CA LYS A 236 -5.99 56.31 33.88
C LYS A 236 -6.49 57.58 33.17
N LEU A 237 -6.76 57.50 31.86
CA LEU A 237 -7.36 58.60 31.09
C LEU A 237 -8.87 58.77 31.36
N ALA A 238 -9.58 57.68 31.62
CA ALA A 238 -11.02 57.69 31.91
C ALA A 238 -11.37 58.17 33.33
N GLN A 239 -10.39 58.23 34.24
CA GLN A 239 -10.57 58.86 35.56
C GLN A 239 -10.16 60.34 35.47
N PRO A 240 -11.12 61.28 35.49
CA PRO A 240 -10.78 62.69 35.46
C PRO A 240 -9.94 63.05 36.70
N PRO A 241 -8.92 63.91 36.55
CA PRO A 241 -8.07 64.29 37.68
C PRO A 241 -8.94 64.97 38.74
N LEU A 242 -8.91 64.47 39.97
CA LEU A 242 -9.61 65.03 41.13
C LEU A 242 -9.35 66.54 41.28
N ALA A 243 -8.17 67.00 40.86
CA ALA A 243 -7.79 68.41 40.81
C ALA A 243 -8.67 69.27 39.90
N ALA A 244 -9.08 68.77 38.72
CA ALA A 244 -9.96 69.51 37.81
C ALA A 244 -11.38 69.62 38.38
N LEU A 245 -11.86 68.57 39.04
CA LEU A 245 -13.16 68.54 39.73
C LEU A 245 -13.19 69.54 40.89
N LEU A 246 -12.14 69.56 41.72
CA LEU A 246 -12.00 70.52 42.81
C LEU A 246 -11.98 71.97 42.30
N ASN A 247 -11.25 72.25 41.23
CA ASN A 247 -11.17 73.59 40.64
C ASN A 247 -12.55 74.08 40.12
N ASP A 248 -13.31 73.20 39.46
CA ASP A 248 -14.65 73.52 38.97
C ASP A 248 -15.62 73.75 40.15
N LEU A 249 -15.54 72.93 41.20
CA LEU A 249 -16.33 73.12 42.44
C LEU A 249 -16.00 74.45 43.11
N THR A 250 -14.72 74.80 43.25
CA THR A 250 -14.33 76.09 43.85
C THR A 250 -14.81 77.30 43.05
N THR A 251 -14.98 77.16 41.73
CA THR A 251 -15.48 78.23 40.87
C THR A 251 -17.02 78.34 40.92
N CYS A 252 -17.70 77.21 41.07
CA CYS A 252 -19.15 77.13 41.08
C CYS A 252 -19.81 77.47 42.42
N LEU A 253 -19.16 77.13 43.54
CA LEU A 253 -19.73 77.32 44.88
C LEU A 253 -19.56 78.77 45.34
N PRO A 254 -20.59 79.39 45.94
CA PRO A 254 -20.48 80.74 46.48
C PRO A 254 -19.60 80.75 47.74
N ALA A 255 -18.90 81.87 47.97
CA ALA A 255 -17.97 82.05 49.10
C ALA A 255 -18.60 81.83 50.49
N ASP A 256 -19.94 81.89 50.58
CA ASP A 256 -20.68 81.68 51.83
C ASP A 256 -20.94 80.19 52.17
N THR A 257 -20.47 79.26 51.33
CA THR A 257 -20.66 77.81 51.45
C THR A 257 -19.36 77.11 51.82
N TRP A 258 -19.40 76.33 52.90
CA TRP A 258 -18.28 75.51 53.35
C TRP A 258 -18.59 74.04 53.09
N LEU A 259 -17.60 73.28 52.62
CA LEU A 259 -17.71 71.83 52.39
C LEU A 259 -16.98 71.10 53.52
N ASP A 260 -17.68 70.20 54.19
CA ASP A 260 -17.15 69.36 55.27
C ASP A 260 -16.67 68.01 54.74
N GLN A 261 -17.40 67.43 53.78
CA GLN A 261 -17.02 66.17 53.13
C GLN A 261 -17.25 66.23 51.62
N LEU A 262 -16.30 65.70 50.87
CA LEU A 262 -16.39 65.47 49.43
C LEU A 262 -15.91 64.04 49.16
N ALA A 263 -16.78 63.21 48.59
CA ALA A 263 -16.45 61.86 48.18
C ALA A 263 -16.76 61.66 46.71
N VAL A 264 -15.85 60.99 46.00
CA VAL A 264 -16.00 60.65 44.58
C VAL A 264 -15.89 59.15 44.46
N LYS A 265 -16.96 58.49 44.00
CA LYS A 265 -17.01 57.04 43.79
C LYS A 265 -17.66 56.75 42.45
N GLU A 266 -16.93 56.05 41.57
CA GLU A 266 -17.48 55.48 40.32
C GLU A 266 -18.30 56.44 39.44
N GLY A 267 -17.93 57.73 39.40
CA GLY A 267 -18.63 58.75 38.61
C GLY A 267 -19.79 59.44 39.34
N GLU A 268 -20.04 59.11 40.61
CA GLU A 268 -20.86 59.89 41.52
C GLU A 268 -19.99 60.77 42.42
N VAL A 269 -20.45 62.01 42.62
CA VAL A 269 -19.83 63.00 43.51
C VAL A 269 -20.86 63.32 44.59
N THR A 270 -20.54 62.98 45.83
CA THR A 270 -21.33 63.35 47.00
C THR A 270 -20.56 64.39 47.81
N PHE A 271 -21.25 65.45 48.21
CA PHE A 271 -20.67 66.49 49.03
C PHE A 271 -21.67 67.04 50.04
N SER A 272 -21.18 67.30 51.24
CA SER A 272 -21.96 67.83 52.36
C SER A 272 -21.22 68.97 53.04
N GLY A 273 -21.99 69.86 53.65
CA GLY A 273 -21.46 71.04 54.31
C GLY A 273 -22.53 72.01 54.77
N GLN A 274 -22.15 73.28 54.90
CA GLN A 274 -22.97 74.34 55.47
C GLN A 274 -23.04 75.54 54.54
N SER A 275 -24.24 76.09 54.33
CA SER A 275 -24.45 77.27 53.46
C SER A 275 -25.43 78.26 54.08
N ALA A 276 -25.23 79.55 53.81
CA ALA A 276 -26.19 80.58 54.20
C ALA A 276 -27.52 80.52 53.42
N LYS A 277 -27.54 79.86 52.24
CA LYS A 277 -28.73 79.72 51.38
C LYS A 277 -28.75 78.34 50.69
N ALA A 278 -29.04 77.28 51.45
CA ALA A 278 -28.98 75.91 50.91
C ALA A 278 -29.97 75.64 49.76
N SER A 279 -31.19 76.19 49.83
CA SER A 279 -32.24 75.98 48.83
C SER A 279 -31.89 76.47 47.42
N GLY A 280 -30.98 77.44 47.30
CA GLY A 280 -30.54 78.00 46.01
C GLY A 280 -29.36 77.28 45.35
N LEU A 281 -28.65 76.41 46.09
CA LEU A 281 -27.44 75.75 45.61
C LEU A 281 -27.71 74.79 44.45
N ILE A 282 -28.86 74.11 44.47
CA ILE A 282 -29.26 73.14 43.43
C ILE A 282 -29.31 73.78 42.03
N THR A 283 -29.80 75.02 41.94
CA THR A 283 -29.88 75.78 40.68
C THR A 283 -28.50 76.24 40.21
N ARG A 284 -27.59 76.53 41.15
CA ARG A 284 -26.21 76.93 40.84
C ARG A 284 -25.37 75.75 40.35
N ILE A 285 -25.53 74.58 40.98
CA ILE A 285 -24.82 73.34 40.62
C ILE A 285 -25.27 72.82 39.25
N LYS A 286 -26.55 72.99 38.89
CA LYS A 286 -27.04 72.71 37.52
C LYS A 286 -26.34 73.53 36.44
N GLY A 287 -25.74 74.67 36.78
CA GLY A 287 -24.95 75.50 35.87
C GLY A 287 -23.49 75.07 35.71
N CYS A 288 -23.02 74.09 36.49
CA CYS A 288 -21.63 73.64 36.43
C CYS A 288 -21.37 72.73 35.23
N ARG A 289 -20.23 72.92 34.57
CA ARG A 289 -19.92 72.23 33.30
C ARG A 289 -19.71 70.71 33.47
N ARG A 290 -19.19 70.26 34.61
CA ARG A 290 -18.83 68.85 34.85
C ARG A 290 -19.78 68.06 35.76
N LEU A 291 -20.86 68.67 36.25
CA LEU A 291 -21.82 68.01 37.14
C LEU A 291 -23.21 68.03 36.52
N GLU A 292 -23.88 66.89 36.56
CA GLU A 292 -25.26 66.72 36.12
C GLU A 292 -26.11 66.07 37.21
N ASN A 293 -27.43 66.22 37.10
CA ASN A 293 -28.39 65.52 37.96
C ASN A 293 -28.12 65.70 39.46
N ALA A 294 -27.80 66.93 39.87
CA ALA A 294 -27.67 67.25 41.29
C ALA A 294 -29.03 67.07 42.00
N GLN A 295 -29.01 66.38 43.14
CA GLN A 295 -30.17 66.06 43.98
C GLN A 295 -29.76 66.17 45.45
N PHE A 296 -30.70 66.57 46.31
CA PHE A 296 -30.45 66.59 47.76
C PHE A 296 -30.54 65.18 48.33
N GLU A 297 -29.49 64.78 49.04
CA GLU A 297 -29.39 63.50 49.74
C GLU A 297 -29.73 63.72 51.23
N GLY A 298 -30.94 64.20 51.51
CA GLY A 298 -31.41 64.49 52.86
C GLY A 298 -32.29 65.73 52.97
N VAL A 299 -32.70 66.03 54.22
CA VAL A 299 -33.48 67.23 54.56
C VAL A 299 -32.51 68.36 54.92
N ILE A 300 -32.81 69.58 54.47
CA ILE A 300 -32.04 70.78 54.86
C ILE A 300 -32.37 71.09 56.33
N GLN A 301 -31.36 71.03 57.20
CA GLN A 301 -31.54 71.27 58.63
C GLN A 301 -30.77 72.53 59.05
N PRO A 302 -31.43 73.54 59.65
CA PRO A 302 -30.76 74.73 60.13
C PRO A 302 -29.92 74.39 61.37
N ASP A 303 -28.65 74.79 61.37
CA ASP A 303 -27.74 74.60 62.50
C ASP A 303 -27.83 75.81 63.45
N ALA A 304 -28.33 75.58 64.66
CA ALA A 304 -28.52 76.61 65.68
C ALA A 304 -27.20 77.24 66.17
N ARG A 305 -26.05 76.59 65.95
CA ARG A 305 -24.74 77.07 66.42
C ARG A 305 -24.07 78.02 65.41
N THR A 306 -24.27 77.80 64.12
CA THR A 306 -23.62 78.59 63.04
C THR A 306 -24.58 79.52 62.31
N GLY A 307 -25.89 79.36 62.52
CA GLY A 307 -26.93 80.13 61.84
C GLY A 307 -27.01 79.84 60.33
N LYS A 308 -26.40 78.73 59.88
CA LYS A 308 -26.36 78.28 58.48
C LYS A 308 -27.14 76.98 58.31
N ASP A 309 -27.53 76.69 57.08
CA ASP A 309 -28.23 75.47 56.72
C ASP A 309 -27.23 74.35 56.39
N GLN A 310 -27.39 73.19 57.03
CA GLN A 310 -26.67 71.97 56.67
C GLN A 310 -27.32 71.33 55.44
N PHE A 311 -26.50 70.92 54.48
CA PHE A 311 -26.95 70.26 53.26
C PHE A 311 -26.08 69.05 52.92
N ALA A 312 -26.69 68.07 52.27
CA ALA A 312 -26.02 66.96 51.61
C ALA A 312 -26.56 66.85 50.19
N LEU A 313 -25.67 66.81 49.21
CA LEU A 313 -25.98 66.79 47.79
C LEU A 313 -25.23 65.64 47.12
N ARG A 314 -25.92 65.00 46.17
CA ARG A 314 -25.37 64.02 45.26
C ARG A 314 -25.49 64.54 43.83
N ALA A 315 -24.43 64.41 43.06
CA ALA A 315 -24.42 64.75 41.63
C ALA A 315 -23.64 63.69 40.85
N HIS A 316 -23.97 63.52 39.56
CA HIS A 316 -23.20 62.67 38.67
C HIS A 316 -22.13 63.50 37.95
N LEU A 317 -20.95 62.91 37.81
CA LEU A 317 -19.89 63.50 37.01
C LEU A 317 -20.22 63.27 35.54
N ARG A 318 -20.28 64.36 34.78
CA ARG A 318 -20.44 64.32 33.33
C ARG A 318 -19.19 63.63 32.76
N GLN A 319 -19.33 62.41 32.24
CA GLN A 319 -18.26 61.77 31.50
C GLN A 319 -18.09 62.55 30.20
N GLU A 320 -17.09 63.41 30.15
CA GLU A 320 -16.65 63.99 28.88
C GLU A 320 -16.11 62.80 28.08
N ALA A 321 -16.89 62.36 27.08
CA ALA A 321 -16.44 61.37 26.12
C ALA A 321 -15.12 61.88 25.59
N ALA A 322 -14.01 61.26 26.01
CA ALA A 322 -12.71 61.55 25.46
C ALA A 322 -12.86 61.40 23.95
N ASP A 323 -12.62 62.47 23.20
CA ASP A 323 -12.42 62.44 21.76
C ASP A 323 -11.32 61.42 21.50
N ALA A 324 -11.72 60.19 21.21
CA ALA A 324 -10.83 59.16 20.74
C ALA A 324 -10.85 59.28 19.21
N PRO A 325 -9.73 59.63 18.56
CA PRO A 325 -9.67 59.53 17.11
C PRO A 325 -9.94 58.07 16.73
N THR A 326 -10.86 57.89 15.79
CA THR A 326 -11.25 56.59 15.24
C THR A 326 -9.99 55.84 14.78
N PRO A 327 -9.74 54.60 15.24
CA PRO A 327 -8.60 53.84 14.76
C PRO A 327 -8.87 53.48 13.29
N HIS A 328 -8.03 54.01 12.39
CA HIS A 328 -7.95 53.57 11.01
C HIS A 328 -7.68 52.07 10.98
N THR A 329 -8.65 51.30 10.51
CA THR A 329 -8.49 49.90 10.09
C THR A 329 -7.71 49.85 8.77
N PRO A 330 -6.58 49.13 8.70
CA PRO A 330 -6.00 48.70 7.42
C PRO A 330 -6.77 47.53 6.80
#